data_AF-A0A397N813-F1
#
_entry.id   AF-A0A397N813-F1
#
_cell.length_a   1.000
_cell.length_b   1.000
_cell.length_c   1.000
_cell.angle_alpha   90.00
_cell.angle_beta   90.00
_cell.angle_gamma   90.00
#
_symmetry.space_group_name_H-M   'P 1'
#
loop_
_entity.id
_entity.type
_entity.pdbx_description
1 polymer ?
#
loop_
_entity_poly.entity_id
_entity_poly.type
_entity_poly.pdbx_seq_one_letter_code
_entity_poly.pdbx_strand_id
1 'polypeptide(L)'
;MQLKTDHEIYGHSFDALTGLYVLPIRIYPEADGSCPLPNNTVDFPPVEQAGAHQAWRINAERTAWETVADFRGVMLWDKNTGVPAPNQLALGELPPPSVTIQRPQPIEPGEPLANRWNDALDAWELVPDYTQTPIWDKATGFYLPQLAMGEPLPATATALAPPRDHTGPWRYSETQGGWESVPTPEPIEPAPVPPESATDPAAG
;
A
#
# COMPACT_ATOMS: atom_id res chain seq x y z
N MET A 1 -2.42 -67.94 19.45
CA MET A 1 -2.17 -67.21 18.19
C MET A 1 -2.22 -65.73 18.55
N GLN A 2 -1.08 -65.12 18.84
CA GLN A 2 -0.96 -63.72 19.27
C GLN A 2 -0.97 -62.82 18.04
N LEU A 3 -1.86 -61.84 18.00
CA LEU A 3 -1.74 -60.72 17.07
C LEU A 3 -0.55 -59.86 17.55
N LYS A 4 0.62 -60.05 16.94
CA LYS A 4 1.66 -59.02 16.93
C LYS A 4 1.14 -57.89 16.04
N THR A 5 0.44 -56.94 16.62
CA THR A 5 0.10 -55.70 15.92
C THR A 5 1.30 -54.77 16.00
N ASP A 6 2.08 -54.74 14.92
CA ASP A 6 3.11 -53.72 14.62
C ASP A 6 2.47 -52.36 14.25
N HIS A 7 1.31 -52.02 14.82
CA HIS A 7 0.66 -50.73 14.57
C HIS A 7 1.00 -49.78 15.71
N GLU A 8 1.83 -48.79 15.40
CA GLU A 8 2.03 -47.63 16.26
C GLU A 8 0.67 -46.95 16.48
N ILE A 9 0.25 -46.83 17.74
CA ILE A 9 -0.99 -46.15 18.10
C ILE A 9 -0.65 -44.67 18.21
N TYR A 10 -1.40 -43.84 17.49
CA TYR A 10 -1.23 -42.40 17.53
C TYR A 10 -2.46 -41.74 18.17
N GLY A 11 -2.19 -40.70 18.94
CA GLY A 11 -3.18 -39.71 19.31
C GLY A 11 -2.85 -38.37 18.64
N HIS A 12 -3.82 -37.48 18.59
CA HIS A 12 -3.72 -36.17 17.97
C HIS A 12 -3.86 -35.11 19.05
N SER A 13 -2.74 -34.48 19.37
CA SER A 13 -2.64 -33.53 20.47
C SER A 13 -3.12 -32.14 20.08
N PHE A 14 -3.72 -31.45 21.04
CA PHE A 14 -4.12 -30.06 20.92
C PHE A 14 -3.66 -29.22 22.11
N ASP A 15 -3.54 -27.92 21.89
CA ASP A 15 -3.38 -26.93 22.94
C ASP A 15 -4.67 -26.85 23.77
N ALA A 16 -4.58 -27.05 25.08
CA ALA A 16 -5.76 -27.17 25.93
C ALA A 16 -6.54 -25.85 26.09
N LEU A 17 -5.91 -24.71 25.86
CA LEU A 17 -6.55 -23.40 25.99
C LEU A 17 -7.30 -23.00 24.72
N THR A 18 -6.68 -23.22 23.56
CA THR A 18 -7.18 -22.74 22.27
C THR A 18 -7.81 -23.83 21.41
N GLY A 19 -7.58 -25.10 21.75
CA GLY A 19 -7.98 -26.25 20.94
C GLY A 19 -7.13 -26.45 19.69
N LEU A 20 -6.09 -25.64 19.47
CA LEU A 20 -5.22 -25.70 18.30
C LEU A 20 -4.57 -27.07 18.16
N TYR A 21 -4.68 -27.69 16.99
CA TYR A 21 -3.94 -28.90 16.67
C TYR A 21 -2.43 -28.65 16.71
N VAL A 22 -1.69 -29.48 17.43
CA VAL A 22 -0.23 -29.34 17.57
C VAL A 22 0.49 -30.35 16.68
N LEU A 23 0.34 -31.65 16.98
CA LEU A 23 1.00 -32.73 16.26
C LEU A 23 0.41 -34.10 16.63
N PRO A 24 0.65 -35.16 15.82
CA PRO A 24 0.36 -36.51 16.25
C PRO A 24 1.41 -36.98 17.26
N ILE A 25 0.96 -37.56 18.37
CA ILE A 25 1.81 -38.15 19.40
C ILE A 25 1.68 -39.67 19.38
N ARG A 26 2.79 -40.37 19.61
CA ARG A 26 2.77 -41.82 19.75
C ARG A 26 2.28 -42.20 21.15
N ILE A 27 1.37 -43.16 21.22
CA ILE A 27 0.81 -43.73 22.45
C ILE A 27 1.39 -45.12 22.64
N TYR A 28 1.88 -45.39 23.85
CA TYR A 28 2.41 -46.68 24.22
C TYR A 28 1.39 -47.45 25.06
N PRO A 29 1.16 -48.74 24.77
CA PRO A 29 0.29 -49.57 25.60
C PRO A 29 0.89 -49.81 26.98
N GLU A 30 0.02 -49.87 27.98
CA GLU A 30 0.36 -50.35 29.32
C GLU A 30 0.50 -51.88 29.34
N ALA A 31 0.93 -52.42 30.49
CA ALA A 31 1.15 -53.86 30.67
C ALA A 31 -0.13 -54.70 30.50
N ASP A 32 -1.30 -54.10 30.75
CA ASP A 32 -2.62 -54.72 30.54
C ASP A 32 -3.14 -54.57 29.10
N GLY A 33 -2.37 -53.91 28.23
CA GLY A 33 -2.72 -53.64 26.84
C GLY A 33 -3.61 -52.41 26.65
N SER A 34 -4.02 -51.71 27.71
CA SER A 34 -4.75 -50.45 27.61
C SER A 34 -3.83 -49.35 27.07
N CYS A 35 -4.41 -48.37 26.36
CA CYS A 35 -3.68 -47.25 25.77
C CYS A 35 -4.35 -45.94 26.20
N PRO A 36 -4.14 -45.47 27.43
CA PRO A 36 -4.77 -44.25 27.90
C PRO A 36 -4.27 -43.05 27.10
N LEU A 37 -5.20 -42.25 26.59
CA LEU A 37 -4.87 -41.00 25.90
C LEU A 37 -4.59 -39.90 26.93
N PRO A 38 -3.54 -39.08 26.73
CA PRO A 38 -3.37 -37.85 27.50
C PRO A 38 -4.58 -36.92 27.39
N ASN A 39 -4.84 -36.14 28.43
CA ASN A 39 -6.03 -35.28 28.54
C ASN A 39 -6.26 -34.30 27.37
N ASN A 40 -5.21 -33.91 26.65
CA ASN A 40 -5.26 -32.98 25.53
C ASN A 40 -5.02 -33.69 24.19
N THR A 41 -5.54 -34.91 24.06
CA THR A 41 -5.36 -35.77 22.89
C THR A 41 -6.70 -36.43 22.51
N VAL A 42 -6.94 -36.59 21.22
CA VAL A 42 -8.02 -37.44 20.66
C VAL A 42 -7.43 -38.53 19.76
N ASP A 43 -8.15 -39.62 19.53
CA ASP A 43 -7.70 -40.76 18.70
C ASP A 43 -8.01 -40.63 17.21
N PHE A 44 -8.62 -39.51 16.78
CA PHE A 44 -8.92 -39.26 15.38
C PHE A 44 -8.14 -38.04 14.83
N PRO A 45 -7.55 -38.15 13.63
CA PRO A 45 -6.81 -37.05 13.01
C PRO A 45 -7.74 -35.97 12.43
N PRO A 46 -7.22 -34.77 12.16
CA PRO A 46 -7.82 -33.87 11.18
C PRO A 46 -7.91 -34.57 9.81
N VAL A 47 -9.01 -34.39 9.11
CA VAL A 47 -9.32 -35.19 7.89
C VAL A 47 -8.65 -34.62 6.64
N GLU A 48 -8.44 -33.31 6.60
CA GLU A 48 -7.91 -32.60 5.42
C GLU A 48 -6.70 -31.71 5.80
N GLN A 49 -6.02 -31.18 4.79
CA GLN A 49 -5.01 -30.14 5.02
C GLN A 49 -5.71 -28.80 5.26
N ALA A 50 -5.30 -28.06 6.29
CA ALA A 50 -5.79 -26.70 6.50
C ALA A 50 -5.37 -25.80 5.33
N GLY A 51 -6.27 -24.93 4.88
CA GLY A 51 -5.99 -23.97 3.81
C GLY A 51 -4.98 -22.90 4.22
N ALA A 52 -4.66 -22.01 3.26
CA ALA A 52 -3.83 -20.85 3.55
C ALA A 52 -4.49 -19.98 4.65
N HIS A 53 -3.70 -19.59 5.65
CA HIS A 53 -4.18 -18.82 6.81
C HIS A 53 -5.32 -19.51 7.58
N GLN A 54 -5.27 -20.84 7.64
CA GLN A 54 -6.18 -21.64 8.46
C GLN A 54 -5.38 -22.57 9.37
N ALA A 55 -5.99 -22.95 10.48
CA ALA A 55 -5.49 -23.98 11.36
C ALA A 55 -6.62 -24.91 11.79
N TRP A 56 -6.25 -26.11 12.22
CA TRP A 56 -7.18 -27.04 12.83
C TRP A 56 -7.39 -26.70 14.30
N ARG A 57 -8.65 -26.68 14.73
CA ARG A 57 -9.06 -26.55 16.12
C ARG A 57 -10.00 -27.70 16.47
N ILE A 58 -9.84 -28.31 17.64
CA ILE A 58 -10.83 -29.27 18.13
C ILE A 58 -12.07 -28.52 18.63
N ASN A 59 -13.26 -28.98 18.28
CA ASN A 59 -14.50 -28.41 18.80
C ASN A 59 -14.61 -28.60 20.33
N ALA A 60 -15.50 -27.84 20.97
CA ALA A 60 -15.65 -27.84 22.43
C ALA A 60 -16.02 -29.23 22.99
N GLU A 61 -16.81 -30.00 22.24
CA GLU A 61 -17.24 -31.36 22.59
C GLU A 61 -16.15 -32.41 22.39
N ARG A 62 -15.03 -32.06 21.74
CA ARG A 62 -13.91 -32.96 21.39
C ARG A 62 -14.32 -34.15 20.52
N THR A 63 -15.27 -33.92 19.62
CA THR A 63 -15.82 -34.92 18.71
C THR A 63 -15.39 -34.71 17.26
N ALA A 64 -14.87 -33.52 16.91
CA ALA A 64 -14.45 -33.20 15.55
C ALA A 64 -13.39 -32.10 15.51
N TRP A 65 -12.56 -32.15 14.46
CA TRP A 65 -11.69 -31.04 14.07
C TRP A 65 -12.43 -30.10 13.13
N GLU A 66 -12.29 -28.80 13.35
CA GLU A 66 -12.81 -27.73 12.50
C GLU A 66 -11.67 -26.84 12.00
N THR A 67 -11.82 -26.29 10.80
CA THR A 67 -10.91 -25.26 10.30
C THR A 67 -11.33 -23.91 10.83
N VAL A 68 -10.36 -23.15 11.32
CA VAL A 68 -10.54 -21.78 11.77
C VAL A 68 -9.51 -20.87 11.12
N ALA A 69 -9.82 -19.58 11.02
CA ALA A 69 -8.88 -18.58 10.55
C ALA A 69 -7.63 -18.55 11.44
N ASP A 70 -6.46 -18.52 10.82
CA ASP A 70 -5.19 -18.34 11.52
C ASP A 70 -4.32 -17.33 10.77
N PHE A 71 -4.53 -16.06 11.14
CA PHE A 71 -3.74 -14.94 10.65
C PHE A 71 -2.62 -14.57 11.62
N ARG A 72 -2.35 -15.36 12.66
CA ARG A 72 -1.28 -15.07 13.61
C ARG A 72 0.07 -15.08 12.90
N GLY A 73 0.91 -14.09 13.19
CA GLY A 73 2.23 -13.94 12.55
C GLY A 73 2.19 -13.53 11.08
N VAL A 74 1.01 -13.35 10.47
CA VAL A 74 0.87 -12.80 9.12
C VAL A 74 1.10 -11.29 9.17
N MET A 75 1.84 -10.75 8.21
CA MET A 75 2.00 -9.30 8.07
C MET A 75 0.69 -8.68 7.61
N LEU A 76 0.19 -7.70 8.36
CA LEU A 76 -0.99 -6.92 8.00
C LEU A 76 -0.56 -5.53 7.53
N TRP A 77 -1.32 -4.96 6.61
CA TRP A 77 -1.10 -3.64 6.05
C TRP A 77 -2.35 -2.80 6.26
N ASP A 78 -2.17 -1.60 6.80
CA ASP A 78 -3.26 -0.63 6.95
C ASP A 78 -3.67 -0.11 5.57
N LYS A 79 -4.95 -0.27 5.20
CA LYS A 79 -5.47 0.08 3.87
C LYS A 79 -5.44 1.59 3.58
N ASN A 80 -5.46 2.42 4.61
CA ASN A 80 -5.46 3.88 4.45
C ASN A 80 -4.07 4.44 4.20
N THR A 81 -3.04 3.82 4.77
CA THR A 81 -1.68 4.36 4.80
C THR A 81 -0.67 3.51 4.03
N GLY A 82 -0.97 2.24 3.77
CA GLY A 82 -0.02 1.29 3.19
C GLY A 82 1.14 0.94 4.12
N VAL A 83 1.04 1.25 5.41
CA VAL A 83 2.09 0.96 6.41
C VAL A 83 1.78 -0.38 7.09
N PRO A 84 2.81 -1.15 7.53
CA PRO A 84 2.59 -2.34 8.34
C PRO A 84 1.75 -2.04 9.59
N ALA A 85 0.67 -2.78 9.77
CA ALA A 85 -0.19 -2.71 10.95
C ALA A 85 0.22 -3.81 11.97
N PRO A 86 0.20 -3.51 13.27
CA PRO A 86 0.47 -4.52 14.29
C PRO A 86 -0.60 -5.62 14.24
N ASN A 87 -0.16 -6.88 14.23
CA ASN A 87 -1.05 -8.02 14.24
C ASN A 87 -1.22 -8.55 15.66
N GLN A 88 -2.43 -8.42 16.20
CA GLN A 88 -2.82 -8.90 17.53
C GLN A 88 -3.94 -9.95 17.45
N LEU A 89 -4.20 -10.50 16.27
CA LEU A 89 -5.28 -11.46 16.06
C LEU A 89 -5.02 -12.74 16.85
N ALA A 90 -6.05 -13.25 17.50
CA ALA A 90 -6.05 -14.57 18.12
C ALA A 90 -6.44 -15.66 17.10
N LEU A 91 -6.31 -16.92 17.51
CA LEU A 91 -6.77 -18.05 16.68
C LEU A 91 -8.28 -17.95 16.46
N GLY A 92 -8.70 -18.05 15.20
CA GLY A 92 -10.09 -17.92 14.78
C GLY A 92 -10.55 -16.50 14.52
N GLU A 93 -9.71 -15.48 14.75
CA GLU A 93 -10.04 -14.10 14.42
C GLU A 93 -9.71 -13.75 12.97
N LEU A 94 -10.61 -12.98 12.34
CA LEU A 94 -10.42 -12.43 11.01
C LEU A 94 -9.77 -11.04 11.10
N PRO A 95 -8.94 -10.65 10.11
CA PRO A 95 -8.43 -9.29 10.04
C PRO A 95 -9.58 -8.27 9.98
N PRO A 96 -9.49 -7.14 10.69
CA PRO A 96 -10.51 -6.10 10.61
C PRO A 96 -10.58 -5.51 9.19
N PRO A 97 -11.73 -4.94 8.78
CA PRO A 97 -11.91 -4.44 7.40
C PRO A 97 -10.90 -3.37 6.96
N SER A 98 -10.31 -2.65 7.93
CA SER A 98 -9.33 -1.57 7.71
C SER A 98 -7.92 -2.06 7.36
N VAL A 99 -7.65 -3.37 7.41
CA VAL A 99 -6.34 -3.94 7.08
C VAL A 99 -6.45 -5.02 6.00
N THR A 100 -5.34 -5.32 5.36
CA THR A 100 -5.22 -6.38 4.35
C THR A 100 -3.94 -7.17 4.55
N ILE A 101 -3.92 -8.43 4.10
CA ILE A 101 -2.69 -9.24 4.01
C ILE A 101 -1.89 -8.93 2.73
N GLN A 102 -2.50 -8.22 1.78
CA GLN A 102 -1.86 -7.87 0.53
C GLN A 102 -0.84 -6.78 0.76
N ARG A 103 0.39 -7.01 0.29
CA ARG A 103 1.46 -6.03 0.37
C ARG A 103 1.21 -4.87 -0.60
N PRO A 104 1.44 -3.60 -0.21
CA PRO A 104 1.52 -2.48 -1.14
C PRO A 104 2.52 -2.74 -2.26
N GLN A 105 2.27 -2.15 -3.42
CA GLN A 105 3.15 -2.28 -4.58
C GLN A 105 4.48 -1.54 -4.32
N PRO A 106 5.63 -2.06 -4.80
CA PRO A 106 6.89 -1.33 -4.74
C PRO A 106 6.82 -0.07 -5.59
N ILE A 107 7.42 1.02 -5.08
CA ILE A 107 7.54 2.30 -5.79
C ILE A 107 9.03 2.63 -5.83
N GLU A 108 9.55 2.98 -7.00
CA GLU A 108 10.96 3.33 -7.14
C GLU A 108 11.26 4.66 -6.43
N PRO A 109 12.43 4.81 -5.80
CA PRO A 109 12.79 6.06 -5.12
C PRO A 109 12.72 7.26 -6.08
N GLY A 110 11.92 8.26 -5.72
CA GLY A 110 11.77 9.50 -6.48
C GLY A 110 10.62 9.50 -7.50
N GLU A 111 9.92 8.38 -7.70
CA GLU A 111 8.67 8.40 -8.44
C GLU A 111 7.57 9.12 -7.64
N PRO A 112 6.81 10.04 -8.27
CA PRO A 112 5.71 10.75 -7.61
C PRO A 112 4.46 9.87 -7.59
N LEU A 113 4.56 8.70 -6.95
CA LEU A 113 3.49 7.72 -6.84
C LEU A 113 3.25 7.38 -5.37
N ALA A 114 2.02 7.01 -5.05
CA ALA A 114 1.62 6.46 -3.77
C ALA A 114 0.73 5.23 -3.97
N ASN A 115 0.76 4.32 -2.99
CA ASN A 115 -0.21 3.24 -2.91
C ASN A 115 -1.52 3.78 -2.33
N ARG A 116 -2.62 3.50 -3.02
CA ARG A 116 -3.98 3.71 -2.52
C ARG A 116 -4.72 2.38 -2.54
N TRP A 117 -5.48 2.09 -1.50
CA TRP A 117 -6.34 0.91 -1.49
C TRP A 117 -7.59 1.17 -2.34
N ASN A 118 -7.91 0.25 -3.25
CA ASN A 118 -9.13 0.28 -4.06
C ASN A 118 -10.10 -0.81 -3.60
N ASP A 119 -11.13 -0.41 -2.86
CA ASP A 119 -12.13 -1.34 -2.31
C ASP A 119 -12.95 -2.07 -3.39
N ALA A 120 -13.12 -1.48 -4.58
CA ALA A 120 -13.85 -2.11 -5.67
C ALA A 120 -13.05 -3.26 -6.33
N LEU A 121 -11.72 -3.15 -6.32
CA LEU A 121 -10.81 -4.17 -6.85
C LEU A 121 -10.25 -5.10 -5.77
N ASP A 122 -10.48 -4.78 -4.49
CA ASP A 122 -9.87 -5.42 -3.33
C ASP A 122 -8.34 -5.53 -3.48
N ALA A 123 -7.72 -4.44 -3.94
CA ALA A 123 -6.31 -4.41 -4.31
C ALA A 123 -5.68 -3.02 -4.13
N TRP A 124 -4.35 -3.01 -4.02
CA TRP A 124 -3.55 -1.79 -4.10
C TRP A 124 -3.48 -1.28 -5.54
N GLU A 125 -3.69 0.01 -5.71
CA GLU A 125 -3.44 0.74 -6.95
C GLU A 125 -2.38 1.82 -6.74
N LEU A 126 -1.54 2.03 -7.74
CA LEU A 126 -0.59 3.15 -7.76
C LEU A 126 -1.28 4.37 -8.35
N VAL A 127 -1.20 5.48 -7.61
CA VAL A 127 -1.79 6.75 -8.00
C VAL A 127 -0.74 7.85 -7.94
N PRO A 128 -0.85 8.91 -8.78
CA PRO A 128 0.05 10.05 -8.69
C PRO A 128 0.02 10.70 -7.30
N ASP A 129 1.16 11.03 -6.73
CA ASP A 129 1.28 11.77 -5.48
C ASP A 129 2.28 12.90 -5.62
N TYR A 130 1.74 14.12 -5.73
CA TYR A 130 2.49 15.37 -5.74
C TYR A 130 2.24 16.20 -4.46
N THR A 131 1.67 15.60 -3.41
CA THR A 131 1.25 16.34 -2.20
C THR A 131 2.43 16.98 -1.46
N GLN A 132 3.63 16.40 -1.60
CA GLN A 132 4.89 16.92 -1.04
C GLN A 132 5.82 17.51 -2.11
N THR A 133 5.37 17.58 -3.37
CA THR A 133 6.15 18.09 -4.49
C THR A 133 5.62 19.47 -4.88
N PRO A 134 6.41 20.54 -4.77
CA PRO A 134 5.99 21.81 -5.31
C PRO A 134 5.81 21.70 -6.83
N ILE A 135 4.81 22.38 -7.36
CA ILE A 135 4.51 22.38 -8.79
C ILE A 135 4.47 23.81 -9.33
N TRP A 136 4.88 23.98 -10.58
CA TRP A 136 5.04 25.27 -11.24
C TRP A 136 4.29 25.33 -12.54
N ASP A 137 3.73 26.50 -12.85
CA ASP A 137 3.11 26.80 -14.14
C ASP A 137 4.19 26.95 -15.21
N LYS A 138 4.08 26.15 -16.27
CA LYS A 138 5.05 26.11 -17.38
C LYS A 138 5.12 27.42 -18.16
N ALA A 139 4.04 28.20 -18.22
CA ALA A 139 4.02 29.43 -19.01
C ALA A 139 4.68 30.61 -18.28
N THR A 140 4.61 30.62 -16.94
CA THR A 140 4.95 31.79 -16.12
C THR A 140 6.05 31.54 -15.09
N GLY A 141 6.33 30.28 -14.75
CA GLY A 141 7.26 29.92 -13.67
C GLY A 141 6.69 30.12 -12.26
N PHE A 142 5.42 30.50 -12.13
CA PHE A 142 4.81 30.69 -10.82
C PHE A 142 4.44 29.38 -10.13
N TYR A 143 4.49 29.40 -8.80
CA TYR A 143 4.01 28.29 -7.98
C TYR A 143 2.51 28.08 -8.17
N LEU A 144 2.13 26.83 -8.35
CA LEU A 144 0.74 26.40 -8.38
C LEU A 144 0.32 25.82 -7.02
N PRO A 145 -0.98 25.78 -6.70
CA PRO A 145 -1.50 25.09 -5.52
C PRO A 145 -1.10 23.61 -5.51
N GLN A 146 -0.94 23.03 -4.32
CA GLN A 146 -0.66 21.59 -4.20
C GLN A 146 -1.83 20.75 -4.74
N LEU A 147 -1.49 19.65 -5.39
CA LEU A 147 -2.46 18.66 -5.87
C LEU A 147 -2.81 17.67 -4.75
N ALA A 148 -4.06 17.22 -4.76
CA ALA A 148 -4.46 16.12 -3.89
C ALA A 148 -3.86 14.79 -4.39
N MET A 149 -3.71 13.81 -3.49
CA MET A 149 -3.26 12.47 -3.88
C MET A 149 -4.21 11.85 -4.90
N GLY A 150 -3.64 11.32 -5.98
CA GLY A 150 -4.34 10.73 -7.12
C GLY A 150 -4.70 11.71 -8.22
N GLU A 151 -4.49 13.01 -8.05
CA GLU A 151 -4.66 13.98 -9.12
C GLU A 151 -3.43 13.96 -10.05
N PRO A 152 -3.61 13.77 -11.37
CA PRO A 152 -2.50 13.79 -12.30
C PRO A 152 -1.94 15.21 -12.44
N LEU A 153 -0.64 15.32 -12.71
CA LEU A 153 -0.01 16.60 -13.00
C LEU A 153 -0.66 17.24 -14.24
N PRO A 154 -1.22 18.45 -14.15
CA PRO A 154 -1.80 19.12 -15.31
C PRO A 154 -0.78 19.32 -16.43
N ALA A 155 -1.21 19.28 -17.69
CA ALA A 155 -0.31 19.47 -18.83
C ALA A 155 0.43 20.81 -18.81
N THR A 156 -0.18 21.85 -18.22
CA THR A 156 0.39 23.19 -18.03
C THR A 156 1.34 23.30 -16.85
N ALA A 157 1.51 22.24 -16.06
CA ALA A 157 2.32 22.24 -14.84
C ALA A 157 3.57 21.34 -14.99
N THR A 158 4.61 21.67 -14.24
CA THR A 158 5.84 20.86 -14.11
C THR A 158 6.23 20.73 -12.64
N ALA A 159 6.88 19.61 -12.29
CA ALA A 159 7.51 19.40 -10.98
C ALA A 159 8.99 19.84 -10.97
N LEU A 160 9.46 20.49 -12.05
CA LEU A 160 10.81 21.03 -12.13
C LEU A 160 10.79 22.52 -11.77
N ALA A 161 11.56 22.89 -10.74
CA ALA A 161 11.64 24.28 -10.31
C ALA A 161 12.26 25.17 -11.41
N PRO A 162 11.76 26.40 -11.61
CA PRO A 162 12.42 27.37 -12.47
C PRO A 162 13.78 27.77 -11.89
N PRO A 163 14.72 28.21 -12.74
CA PRO A 163 16.00 28.73 -12.30
C PRO A 163 15.84 29.90 -11.33
N ARG A 164 16.73 29.97 -10.34
CA ARG A 164 16.67 30.98 -9.26
C ARG A 164 17.36 32.29 -9.61
N ASP A 165 18.11 32.33 -10.71
CA ASP A 165 18.71 33.55 -11.20
C ASP A 165 17.62 34.48 -11.72
N HIS A 166 17.61 35.73 -11.25
CA HIS A 166 16.60 36.74 -11.55
C HIS A 166 16.71 37.28 -13.00
N THR A 167 17.09 36.43 -13.94
CA THR A 167 17.48 36.79 -15.32
C THR A 167 16.29 36.94 -16.27
N GLY A 168 15.05 36.76 -15.79
CA GLY A 168 13.85 37.14 -16.53
C GLY A 168 12.64 36.27 -16.17
N PRO A 169 11.49 36.51 -16.83
CA PRO A 169 10.39 35.56 -16.79
C PRO A 169 10.83 34.24 -17.45
N TRP A 170 10.61 33.13 -16.76
CA TRP A 170 10.96 31.78 -17.23
C TRP A 170 9.76 31.12 -17.87
N ARG A 171 9.97 30.41 -18.98
CA ARG A 171 8.99 29.52 -19.60
C ARG A 171 9.57 28.11 -19.69
N TYR A 172 8.75 27.09 -19.48
CA TYR A 172 9.18 25.71 -19.67
C TYR A 172 9.09 25.32 -21.15
N SER A 173 10.19 24.79 -21.67
CA SER A 173 10.34 24.31 -23.04
C SER A 173 10.23 22.79 -23.07
N GLU A 174 9.12 22.27 -23.58
CA GLU A 174 8.91 20.82 -23.72
C GLU A 174 9.98 20.18 -24.61
N THR A 175 10.42 20.90 -25.64
CA THR A 175 11.42 20.42 -26.60
C THR A 175 12.80 20.20 -25.94
N GLN A 176 13.15 21.05 -24.97
CA GLN A 176 14.43 20.96 -24.26
C GLN A 176 14.30 20.21 -22.92
N GLY A 177 13.08 19.92 -22.48
CA GLY A 177 12.80 19.33 -21.17
C GLY A 177 13.22 20.23 -20.00
N GLY A 178 13.25 21.55 -20.19
CA GLY A 178 13.82 22.49 -19.23
C GLY A 178 13.30 23.93 -19.37
N TRP A 179 13.72 24.81 -18.47
CA TRP A 179 13.31 26.22 -18.47
C TRP A 179 14.17 27.07 -19.41
N GLU A 180 13.52 27.95 -20.16
CA GLU A 180 14.13 28.94 -21.06
C GLU A 180 13.77 30.37 -20.60
N SER A 181 14.72 31.29 -20.70
CA SER A 181 14.47 32.70 -20.37
C SER A 181 13.69 33.35 -21.51
N VAL A 182 12.62 34.06 -21.16
CA VAL A 182 11.86 34.84 -22.14
C VAL A 182 12.48 36.24 -22.23
N PRO A 183 12.91 36.71 -23.41
CA PRO A 183 13.41 38.06 -23.56
C PRO A 183 12.30 39.06 -23.23
N THR A 184 12.60 40.03 -22.36
CA THR A 184 11.70 41.17 -22.11
C THR A 184 11.48 41.90 -23.44
N PRO A 185 10.24 42.15 -23.89
CA PRO A 185 10.01 42.92 -25.11
C PRO A 185 10.65 44.31 -24.98
N GLU A 186 11.41 44.72 -26.00
CA GLU A 186 12.02 46.05 -26.03
C GLU A 186 10.92 47.12 -25.90
N PRO A 187 11.15 48.19 -25.10
CA PRO A 187 10.23 49.31 -25.03
C PRO A 187 10.01 49.85 -26.45
N ILE A 188 8.76 49.85 -26.92
CA ILE A 188 8.42 50.53 -28.17
C ILE A 188 8.64 52.02 -27.91
N GLU A 189 9.72 52.57 -28.47
CA GLU A 189 9.99 53.99 -28.44
C GLU A 189 8.78 54.70 -29.09
N PRO A 190 8.10 55.62 -28.39
CA PRO A 190 6.96 56.31 -28.96
C PRO A 190 7.41 57.06 -30.21
N ALA A 191 6.69 56.86 -31.31
CA ALA A 191 6.97 57.51 -32.58
C ALA A 191 7.12 59.03 -32.36
N PRO A 192 8.12 59.69 -33.00
CA PRO A 192 8.34 61.12 -32.80
C PRO A 192 7.07 61.89 -33.11
N VAL A 193 6.62 62.71 -32.15
CA VAL A 193 5.50 63.64 -32.31
C VAL A 193 5.84 64.55 -33.50
N PRO A 194 5.00 64.64 -34.54
CA PRO A 194 5.25 65.55 -35.66
C PRO A 194 5.36 66.99 -35.13
N PRO A 195 6.30 67.81 -35.63
CA PRO A 195 6.41 69.18 -35.18
C PRO A 195 5.11 69.95 -35.47
N GLU A 196 4.61 70.64 -34.44
CA GLU A 196 3.51 71.58 -34.54
C GLU A 196 3.77 72.55 -35.69
N SER A 197 2.87 72.57 -36.67
CA SER A 197 2.96 73.51 -37.79
C SER A 197 2.80 74.92 -37.24
N ALA A 198 3.90 75.69 -37.24
CA ALA A 198 3.89 77.10 -36.93
C ALA A 198 2.90 77.80 -37.89
N THR A 199 1.81 78.30 -37.32
CA THR A 199 0.88 79.15 -38.05
C THR A 199 1.51 80.53 -38.19
N ASP A 200 1.80 80.89 -39.43
CA ASP A 200 2.27 82.19 -39.89
C ASP A 200 1.19 83.26 -39.62
N PRO A 201 1.45 84.31 -38.81
CA PRO A 201 0.54 85.44 -38.71
C PRO A 201 0.89 86.47 -39.80
N ALA A 202 0.00 86.56 -40.77
CA ALA A 202 0.00 87.54 -41.83
C ALA A 202 0.01 89.01 -41.35
N ALA A 203 0.51 89.85 -42.27
CA ALA A 203 0.06 91.21 -42.57
C ALA A 203 0.46 92.34 -41.60
N GLY A 204 1.33 93.21 -42.13
CA GLY A 204 1.47 94.63 -41.80
C GLY A 204 1.81 95.39 -43.08
#